data_AF-A0A0A9XCK3-F1
#
_entry.id   AF-A0A0A9XCK3-F1
#
_cell.length_a   1.000
_cell.length_b   1.000
_cell.length_c   1.000
_cell.angle_alpha   90.00
_cell.angle_beta   90.00
_cell.angle_gamma   90.00
#
_symmetry.space_group_name_H-M   'P 1'
#
loop_
_entity.id
_entity.type
_entity.pdbx_description
1 polymer ?
#
loop_
_entity_poly.entity_id
_entity_poly.type
_entity_poly.pdbx_seq_one_letter_code
_entity_poly.pdbx_strand_id
1 'polypeptide(L)'
;MELVAFGTQEGKVKVGVLKANKAQTLYAHNHAVVALTTSLDRTKLLCGHLDGAIFVYNFDASADSEGKMSGMGNAPMLATNTNAEAAGARRIIVHPCPPQVLAWGEHVIVGGADCAVTFYNPQNGHKVQSREFSVRVDGEITSGACNPSGTSFVSGSRDKLRVFNFNIRSRKWEEGVVVDLPNSYTLPLLRWKDDGSRLCVATLTGAVEMFDTCMRRYRVQNNAFELTYVCHNQVIVRRMSNGTQLVLRSAMGHEITKVHVQKERFLVAHTPASLLVGDLITCQLS
;
A
#
# COMPACT_ATOMS: atom_id res chain seq x y z
N MET A 1 -1.39 -4.56 18.96
CA MET A 1 -2.47 -3.66 19.43
C MET A 1 -3.33 -3.36 18.23
N GLU A 2 -4.65 -3.50 18.31
CA GLU A 2 -5.54 -3.23 17.17
C GLU A 2 -5.94 -1.76 17.20
N LEU A 3 -5.51 -1.04 16.18
CA LEU A 3 -5.68 0.41 16.05
C LEU A 3 -6.39 0.72 14.75
N VAL A 4 -7.26 1.73 14.78
CA VAL A 4 -7.91 2.30 13.59
C VAL A 4 -7.55 3.76 13.50
N ALA A 5 -6.78 4.14 12.48
CA ALA A 5 -6.50 5.54 12.20
C ALA A 5 -7.63 6.15 11.35
N PHE A 6 -8.04 7.38 11.68
CA PHE A 6 -9.07 8.10 10.93
C PHE A 6 -8.86 9.61 10.98
N GLY A 7 -9.33 10.28 9.94
CA GLY A 7 -9.26 11.72 9.78
C GLY A 7 -10.62 12.37 9.96
N THR A 8 -10.62 13.67 10.23
CA THR A 8 -11.85 14.46 10.42
C THR A 8 -11.89 15.64 9.46
N GLN A 9 -13.10 16.15 9.18
CA GLN A 9 -13.30 17.37 8.40
C GLN A 9 -12.69 18.61 9.05
N GLU A 10 -12.53 18.60 10.38
CA GLU A 10 -11.83 19.65 11.14
C GLU A 10 -10.29 19.58 11.02
N GLY A 11 -9.75 18.61 10.27
CA GLY A 11 -8.31 18.44 10.08
C GLY A 11 -7.58 17.73 11.23
N LYS A 12 -8.31 17.14 12.19
CA LYS A 12 -7.72 16.27 13.22
C LYS A 12 -7.50 14.87 12.66
N VAL A 13 -6.31 14.33 12.91
CA VAL A 13 -5.99 12.91 12.71
C VAL A 13 -6.04 12.20 14.06
N LYS A 14 -6.78 11.10 14.12
CA LYS A 14 -7.05 10.36 15.36
C LYS A 14 -6.74 8.88 15.18
N VAL A 15 -6.53 8.21 16.30
CA VAL A 15 -6.44 6.76 16.40
C VAL A 15 -7.47 6.24 17.41
N GLY A 16 -8.25 5.24 17.01
CA GLY A 16 -9.13 4.46 17.86
C GLY A 16 -8.40 3.23 18.39
N VAL A 17 -8.34 3.09 19.71
CA VAL A 17 -7.86 1.88 20.39
C VAL A 17 -9.07 0.97 20.63
N LEU A 18 -9.22 -0.04 19.78
CA LEU A 18 -10.43 -0.89 19.77
C LEU A 18 -10.66 -1.60 21.11
N LYS A 19 -9.60 -2.17 21.70
CA LYS A 19 -9.70 -2.89 22.98
C LYS A 19 -10.11 -2.00 24.15
N ALA A 20 -9.71 -0.73 24.12
CA ALA A 20 -10.01 0.24 25.17
C ALA A 20 -11.29 1.03 24.89
N ASN A 21 -11.86 0.89 23.68
CA ASN A 21 -12.94 1.72 23.16
C ASN A 21 -12.70 3.23 23.39
N LYS A 22 -11.46 3.68 23.13
CA LYS A 22 -11.03 5.07 23.30
C LYS A 22 -10.43 5.59 22.00
N ALA A 23 -10.64 6.87 21.72
CA ALA A 23 -9.98 7.55 20.62
C ALA A 23 -9.05 8.63 21.16
N GLN A 24 -7.89 8.78 20.52
CA GLN A 24 -6.89 9.78 20.83
C GLN A 24 -6.56 10.59 19.57
N THR A 25 -6.37 11.90 19.72
CA THR A 25 -5.86 12.75 18.65
C THR A 25 -4.36 12.58 18.55
N LEU A 26 -3.86 12.26 17.35
CA LEU A 26 -2.43 12.23 17.04
C LEU A 26 -1.93 13.65 16.81
N TYR A 27 -2.60 14.39 15.92
CA TYR A 27 -2.31 15.80 15.66
C TYR A 27 -3.51 16.50 15.00
N ALA A 28 -3.42 17.82 14.84
CA ALA A 28 -4.40 18.63 14.11
C ALA A 28 -3.73 19.52 13.07
N HIS A 29 -4.45 19.79 11.98
CA HIS A 29 -4.11 20.74 10.93
C HIS A 29 -5.35 21.57 10.58
N ASN A 30 -5.17 22.74 9.96
CA ASN A 30 -6.27 23.66 9.66
C ASN A 30 -7.17 23.23 8.48
N HIS A 31 -6.84 22.13 7.81
CA HIS A 31 -7.56 21.64 6.63
C HIS A 31 -8.00 20.19 6.82
N ALA A 32 -9.20 19.88 6.30
CA ALA A 32 -9.80 18.54 6.37
C ALA A 32 -8.83 17.45 5.94
N VAL A 33 -8.85 16.31 6.64
CA VAL A 33 -8.12 15.11 6.22
C VAL A 33 -8.91 14.45 5.09
N VAL A 34 -8.28 14.29 3.93
CA VAL A 34 -8.94 13.75 2.72
C VAL A 34 -8.43 12.37 2.34
N ALA A 35 -7.22 12.00 2.76
CA ALA A 35 -6.66 10.68 2.49
C ALA A 35 -5.73 10.21 3.61
N LEU A 36 -5.69 8.89 3.83
CA LEU A 36 -4.86 8.23 4.84
C LEU A 36 -4.29 6.95 4.27
N THR A 37 -3.03 6.64 4.60
CA THR A 37 -2.43 5.34 4.28
C THR A 37 -1.32 5.01 5.28
N THR A 38 -1.02 3.73 5.44
CA THR A 38 0.05 3.28 6.34
C THR A 38 1.27 2.85 5.54
N SER A 39 2.47 2.97 6.13
CA SER A 39 3.66 2.34 5.58
C SER A 39 3.52 0.82 5.54
N LEU A 40 4.33 0.16 4.69
CA LEU A 40 4.29 -1.29 4.48
C LEU A 40 4.60 -2.10 5.74
N ASP A 41 5.47 -1.56 6.60
CA ASP A 41 5.82 -2.10 7.93
C ASP A 41 4.84 -1.68 9.04
N ARG A 42 3.85 -0.83 8.71
CA ARG A 42 2.81 -0.30 9.61
C ARG A 42 3.36 0.53 10.79
N THR A 43 4.58 1.04 10.69
CA THR A 43 5.20 1.90 11.71
C THR A 43 4.88 3.39 11.50
N LYS A 44 4.42 3.76 10.31
CA LYS A 44 4.12 5.16 9.94
C LYS A 44 2.74 5.29 9.33
N LEU A 45 2.18 6.49 9.49
CA LEU A 45 0.91 6.92 8.90
C LEU A 45 1.15 8.16 8.05
N LEU A 46 0.70 8.13 6.78
CA LEU A 46 0.58 9.32 5.96
C LEU A 46 -0.84 9.86 6.00
N CYS A 47 -0.92 11.17 6.04
CA CYS A 47 -2.16 11.91 6.15
C CYS A 47 -2.14 13.06 5.14
N GLY A 48 -3.01 12.97 4.14
CA GLY A 48 -3.22 14.02 3.15
C GLY A 48 -4.36 14.93 3.55
N HIS A 49 -4.15 16.23 3.41
CA HIS A 49 -5.11 17.28 3.76
C HIS A 49 -5.61 18.03 2.53
N LEU A 50 -6.75 18.70 2.67
CA LEU A 50 -7.45 19.39 1.58
C LEU A 50 -6.60 20.50 0.93
N ASP A 51 -5.64 21.09 1.63
CA ASP A 51 -4.70 22.08 1.09
C ASP A 51 -3.51 21.46 0.32
N GLY A 52 -3.53 20.15 0.09
CA GLY A 52 -2.42 19.43 -0.55
C GLY A 52 -1.28 19.07 0.39
N ALA A 53 -1.32 19.50 1.66
CA ALA A 53 -0.30 19.14 2.64
C ALA A 53 -0.39 17.65 2.99
N ILE A 54 0.76 16.97 2.99
CA ILE A 54 0.86 15.58 3.41
C ILE A 54 1.85 15.49 4.56
N PHE A 55 1.37 14.96 5.67
CA PHE A 55 2.14 14.72 6.89
C PHE A 55 2.47 13.24 7.03
N VAL A 56 3.61 12.96 7.64
CA VAL A 56 3.97 11.63 8.14
C VAL A 56 3.99 11.66 9.66
N TYR A 57 3.31 10.71 10.28
CA TYR A 57 3.37 10.43 11.71
C TYR A 57 4.09 9.09 11.91
N ASN A 58 5.04 9.03 12.84
CA ASN A 58 5.78 7.82 13.17
C ASN A 58 5.34 7.31 14.54
N PHE A 59 4.81 6.10 14.62
CA PHE A 59 4.38 5.50 15.88
C PHE A 59 5.56 5.14 16.80
N ASP A 60 6.75 4.92 16.24
CA ASP A 60 7.95 4.52 16.99
C ASP A 60 8.77 5.70 17.52
N ALA A 61 8.59 6.91 16.96
CA ALA A 61 9.37 8.10 17.34
C ALA A 61 9.06 8.62 18.76
N SER A 62 8.11 7.98 19.42
CA SER A 62 7.65 8.26 20.76
C SER A 62 7.88 7.07 21.70
N ALA A 63 8.83 6.19 21.38
CA ALA A 63 9.31 5.17 22.29
C ALA A 63 10.52 5.72 23.07
N ASP A 64 10.34 5.93 24.36
CA ASP A 64 11.47 6.14 25.27
C ASP A 64 12.31 4.86 25.37
N SER A 65 13.56 5.00 25.79
CA SER A 65 14.65 4.00 25.82
C SER A 65 14.40 2.71 26.64
N GLU A 66 13.16 2.44 27.08
CA GLU A 66 12.75 1.23 27.79
C GLU A 66 11.88 0.26 26.96
N GLY A 67 11.69 0.49 25.66
CA GLY A 67 10.97 -0.45 24.79
C GLY A 67 9.46 -0.55 25.06
N LYS A 68 8.91 0.34 25.91
CA LYS A 68 7.47 0.62 25.93
C LYS A 68 7.17 1.57 24.78
N MET A 69 6.17 1.23 23.97
CA MET A 69 5.59 2.12 22.97
C MET A 69 4.91 3.31 23.69
N SER A 70 5.67 4.32 24.13
CA SER A 70 5.17 5.46 24.91
C SER A 70 4.48 6.54 24.05
N GLY A 71 4.30 6.32 22.74
CA GLY A 71 3.51 7.21 21.87
C GLY A 71 2.06 7.41 22.25
N MET A 72 1.55 6.53 23.12
CA MET A 72 0.21 6.65 23.68
C MET A 72 0.20 7.35 25.05
N GLY A 73 1.37 7.56 25.67
CA GLY A 73 1.52 8.12 27.02
C GLY A 73 1.99 9.57 26.94
N ASN A 74 1.05 10.50 27.07
CA ASN A 74 1.26 11.95 27.09
C ASN A 74 1.63 12.58 25.73
N ALA A 75 0.79 12.41 24.71
CA ALA A 75 0.64 13.50 23.75
C ALA A 75 0.30 14.77 24.56
N PRO A 76 0.99 15.91 24.36
CA PRO A 76 0.72 17.11 25.15
C PRO A 76 -0.78 17.39 25.07
N MET A 77 -1.43 17.51 26.23
CA MET A 77 -2.88 17.62 26.39
C MET A 77 -3.44 18.96 25.86
N LEU A 78 -2.73 19.61 24.94
CA LEU A 78 -3.10 20.86 24.32
C LEU A 78 -2.39 21.00 22.95
N ALA A 79 -2.72 20.12 22.00
CA ALA A 79 -2.56 20.49 20.60
C ALA A 79 -3.62 21.56 20.29
N THR A 80 -3.29 22.82 20.62
CA THR A 80 -3.93 23.96 19.96
C THR A 80 -3.73 23.80 18.46
N ASN A 81 -4.69 24.34 17.71
CA ASN A 81 -5.09 23.96 16.36
C ASN A 81 -4.01 24.09 15.25
N THR A 82 -2.74 24.30 15.59
CA THR A 82 -1.73 24.82 14.67
C THR A 82 -0.42 24.05 14.61
N ASN A 83 -0.08 23.17 15.56
CA ASN A 83 1.31 22.67 15.66
C ASN A 83 1.42 21.14 15.53
N ALA A 84 1.07 20.61 14.35
CA ALA A 84 1.26 19.20 13.99
C ALA A 84 2.68 18.67 14.28
N GLU A 85 3.70 19.50 14.03
CA GLU A 85 5.11 19.17 14.25
C GLU A 85 5.45 18.94 15.73
N ALA A 86 4.84 19.71 16.63
CA ALA A 86 5.02 19.52 18.08
C ALA A 86 4.40 18.21 18.59
N ALA A 87 3.44 17.64 17.84
CA ALA A 87 2.80 16.37 18.15
C ALA A 87 3.50 15.17 17.46
N GLY A 88 4.68 15.36 16.85
CA GLY A 88 5.43 14.30 16.18
C GLY A 88 5.00 14.03 14.73
N ALA A 89 4.04 14.80 14.18
CA ALA A 89 3.66 14.73 12.78
C ALA A 89 4.47 15.72 11.95
N ARG A 90 5.25 15.23 10.99
CA ARG A 90 6.10 16.08 10.15
C ARG A 90 5.48 16.28 8.77
N ARG A 91 5.36 17.52 8.33
CA ARG A 91 4.97 17.81 6.94
C ARG A 91 6.10 17.40 6.01
N ILE A 92 5.80 16.59 4.99
CA ILE A 92 6.80 16.10 4.03
C ILE A 92 6.56 16.57 2.61
N ILE A 93 5.31 16.72 2.20
CA ILE A 93 4.95 17.05 0.82
C ILE A 93 3.88 18.14 0.85
N VAL A 94 3.94 19.04 -0.13
CA VAL A 94 2.82 19.89 -0.52
C VAL A 94 2.52 19.57 -1.99
N HIS A 95 1.42 18.85 -2.22
CA HIS A 95 0.98 18.46 -3.54
C HIS A 95 0.15 19.60 -4.18
N PRO A 96 0.16 19.80 -5.50
CA PRO A 96 -0.53 20.93 -6.14
C PRO A 96 -2.05 20.92 -6.01
N CYS A 97 -2.64 19.77 -5.67
CA CYS A 97 -4.07 19.60 -5.46
C CYS A 97 -4.35 18.75 -4.20
N PRO A 98 -5.60 18.70 -3.71
CA PRO A 98 -5.96 17.76 -2.65
C PRO A 98 -5.66 16.32 -3.07
N PRO A 99 -4.94 15.52 -2.25
CA PRO A 99 -4.59 14.14 -2.61
C PRO A 99 -5.83 13.25 -2.54
N GLN A 100 -6.51 13.06 -3.66
CA GLN A 100 -7.62 12.09 -3.79
C GLN A 100 -7.10 10.66 -3.68
N VAL A 101 -5.88 10.43 -4.15
CA VAL A 101 -5.14 9.19 -4.02
C VAL A 101 -3.91 9.42 -3.16
N LEU A 102 -3.76 8.60 -2.12
CA LEU A 102 -2.57 8.55 -1.30
C LEU A 102 -2.24 7.08 -1.01
N ALA A 103 -1.13 6.60 -1.56
CA ALA A 103 -0.67 5.23 -1.38
C ALA A 103 0.81 5.19 -0.98
N TRP A 104 1.20 4.14 -0.26
CA TRP A 104 2.57 3.88 0.15
C TRP A 104 3.08 2.61 -0.50
N GLY A 105 4.11 2.74 -1.34
CA GLY A 105 4.90 1.63 -1.85
C GLY A 105 6.40 1.88 -1.65
N GLU A 106 7.22 1.55 -2.65
CA GLU A 106 8.63 1.97 -2.71
C GLU A 106 8.78 3.49 -2.64
N HIS A 107 7.76 4.21 -3.12
CA HIS A 107 7.61 5.65 -3.02
C HIS A 107 6.24 5.99 -2.44
N VAL A 108 6.08 7.22 -1.94
CA VAL A 108 4.75 7.78 -1.68
C VAL A 108 4.14 8.17 -3.01
N ILE A 109 2.94 7.70 -3.27
CA ILE A 109 2.25 7.88 -4.55
C ILE A 109 1.02 8.75 -4.29
N VAL A 110 0.94 9.84 -5.04
CA VAL A 110 -0.12 10.83 -4.90
C VAL A 110 -0.72 11.11 -6.27
N GLY A 111 -2.04 11.25 -6.32
CA GLY A 111 -2.75 11.74 -7.50
C GLY A 111 -4.06 12.40 -7.14
N GLY A 112 -4.59 13.20 -8.06
CA GLY A 112 -5.89 13.83 -7.90
C GLY A 112 -6.35 14.58 -9.15
N ALA A 113 -6.93 15.75 -8.92
CA ALA A 113 -7.52 16.60 -9.96
C ALA A 113 -6.50 17.25 -10.89
N ASP A 114 -5.22 17.24 -10.52
CA ASP A 114 -4.11 17.66 -11.40
C ASP A 114 -3.86 16.69 -12.56
N CYS A 115 -4.61 15.59 -12.62
CA CYS A 115 -4.53 14.56 -13.65
C CYS A 115 -3.12 13.96 -13.75
N ALA A 116 -2.41 13.90 -12.62
CA ALA A 116 -1.07 13.34 -12.55
C ALA A 116 -0.97 12.25 -11.49
N VAL A 117 -0.07 11.30 -11.74
CA VAL A 117 0.44 10.39 -10.71
C VAL A 117 1.87 10.82 -10.40
N THR A 118 2.07 11.35 -9.19
CA THR A 118 3.37 11.82 -8.71
C THR A 118 3.93 10.88 -7.65
N PHE A 119 5.22 10.57 -7.78
CA PHE A 119 5.98 9.70 -6.90
C PHE A 119 6.96 10.54 -6.08
N TYR A 120 6.87 10.45 -4.76
CA TYR A 120 7.69 11.18 -3.80
C TYR A 120 8.54 10.22 -2.97
N ASN A 121 9.73 10.66 -2.60
CA ASN A 121 10.59 9.93 -1.69
C ASN A 121 9.96 9.91 -0.28
N PRO A 122 9.79 8.75 0.38
CA PRO A 122 9.08 8.65 1.65
C PRO A 122 9.84 9.25 2.84
N GLN A 123 11.17 9.42 2.76
CA GLN A 123 11.97 9.97 3.84
C GLN A 123 11.95 11.51 3.83
N ASN A 124 12.20 12.13 2.68
CA ASN A 124 12.36 13.59 2.58
C ASN A 124 11.21 14.29 1.84
N GLY A 125 10.29 13.56 1.21
CA GLY A 125 9.17 14.12 0.46
C GLY A 125 9.55 14.75 -0.89
N HIS A 126 10.79 14.55 -1.36
CA HIS A 126 11.22 15.08 -2.65
C HIS A 126 10.49 14.38 -3.79
N LYS A 127 10.03 15.15 -4.78
CA LYS A 127 9.44 14.64 -6.01
C LYS A 127 10.51 13.87 -6.80
N VAL A 128 10.26 12.58 -7.03
CA VAL A 128 11.15 11.67 -7.79
C VAL A 128 10.71 11.59 -9.24
N GLN A 129 9.41 11.43 -9.47
CA GLN A 129 8.84 11.26 -10.80
C GLN A 129 7.41 11.80 -10.83
N SER A 130 6.95 12.25 -12.00
CA SER A 130 5.52 12.52 -12.26
C SER A 130 5.15 11.99 -13.64
N ARG A 131 3.91 11.52 -13.77
CA ARG A 131 3.28 11.16 -15.03
C ARG A 131 1.97 11.94 -15.12
N GLU A 132 1.89 12.81 -16.11
CA GLU A 132 0.71 13.65 -16.37
C GLU A 132 -0.14 12.99 -17.46
N PHE A 133 -1.45 13.11 -17.32
CA PHE A 133 -2.45 12.51 -18.20
C PHE A 133 -3.38 13.58 -18.77
N SER A 134 -4.04 13.25 -19.89
CA SER A 134 -4.90 14.20 -20.57
C SER A 134 -6.23 14.33 -19.84
N VAL A 135 -6.55 15.53 -19.35
CA VAL A 135 -7.86 15.82 -18.72
C VAL A 135 -9.03 15.43 -19.62
N ARG A 136 -8.90 15.60 -20.94
CA ARG A 136 -9.97 15.32 -21.91
C ARG A 136 -10.19 13.82 -22.11
N VAL A 137 -9.11 13.05 -22.13
CA VAL A 137 -9.13 11.62 -22.49
C VAL A 137 -9.19 10.73 -21.26
N ASP A 138 -8.38 11.02 -20.26
CA ASP A 138 -8.17 10.19 -19.07
C ASP A 138 -8.93 10.71 -17.85
N GLY A 139 -9.21 12.02 -17.81
CA GLY A 139 -9.83 12.66 -16.66
C GLY A 139 -8.93 12.68 -15.43
N GLU A 140 -9.53 13.00 -14.28
CA GLU A 140 -8.84 13.07 -13.00
C GLU A 140 -8.47 11.69 -12.46
N ILE A 141 -7.44 11.65 -11.61
CA ILE A 141 -7.05 10.43 -10.91
C ILE A 141 -7.90 10.31 -9.64
N THR A 142 -8.88 9.42 -9.69
CA THR A 142 -9.97 9.37 -8.68
C THR A 142 -9.73 8.32 -7.60
N SER A 143 -8.87 7.35 -7.87
CA SER A 143 -8.57 6.27 -6.94
C SER A 143 -7.22 5.63 -7.28
N GLY A 144 -6.64 4.94 -6.30
CA GLY A 144 -5.45 4.16 -6.55
C GLY A 144 -5.03 3.37 -5.34
N ALA A 145 -4.36 2.25 -5.59
CA ALA A 145 -3.91 1.36 -4.54
C ALA A 145 -2.58 0.69 -4.90
N CYS A 146 -1.66 0.67 -3.95
CA CYS A 146 -0.42 -0.07 -4.06
C CYS A 146 -0.64 -1.52 -3.62
N ASN A 147 0.03 -2.45 -4.29
CA ASN A 147 0.00 -3.85 -3.92
C ASN A 147 0.70 -4.05 -2.56
N PRO A 148 0.47 -5.19 -1.86
CA PRO A 148 1.03 -5.41 -0.52
C PRO A 148 2.57 -5.38 -0.43
N SER A 149 3.27 -5.59 -1.55
CA SER A 149 4.74 -5.50 -1.60
C SER A 149 5.28 -4.10 -1.84
N GLY A 150 4.44 -3.14 -2.22
CA GLY A 150 4.87 -1.78 -2.52
C GLY A 150 5.48 -1.56 -3.90
N THR A 151 5.54 -2.60 -4.74
CA THR A 151 6.28 -2.58 -6.02
C THR A 151 5.38 -2.38 -7.23
N SER A 152 4.06 -2.49 -7.06
CA SER A 152 3.09 -2.26 -8.12
C SER A 152 1.99 -1.35 -7.61
N PHE A 153 1.54 -0.44 -8.44
CA PHE A 153 0.49 0.52 -8.12
C PHE A 153 -0.51 0.56 -9.27
N VAL A 154 -1.80 0.66 -8.93
CA VAL A 154 -2.85 0.85 -9.93
C VAL A 154 -3.56 2.14 -9.64
N SER A 155 -3.69 3.00 -10.64
CA SER A 155 -4.55 4.19 -10.60
C SER A 155 -5.83 3.93 -11.37
N GLY A 156 -6.94 4.42 -10.83
CA GLY A 156 -8.21 4.54 -11.52
C GLY A 156 -8.45 5.98 -12.01
N SER A 157 -8.81 6.08 -13.28
CA SER A 157 -9.24 7.33 -13.92
C SER A 157 -10.51 7.07 -14.74
N ARG A 158 -10.93 8.01 -15.60
CA ARG A 158 -12.12 7.83 -16.41
C ARG A 158 -11.99 6.60 -17.30
N ASP A 159 -12.89 5.64 -17.08
CA ASP A 159 -13.00 4.41 -17.86
C ASP A 159 -11.71 3.58 -17.96
N LYS A 160 -10.74 3.77 -17.05
CA LYS A 160 -9.42 3.16 -17.18
C LYS A 160 -8.78 2.82 -15.85
N LEU A 161 -8.08 1.68 -15.85
CA LEU A 161 -7.06 1.35 -14.87
C LEU A 161 -5.69 1.42 -15.52
N ARG A 162 -4.73 2.06 -14.86
CA ARG A 162 -3.32 2.06 -15.29
C ARG A 162 -2.46 1.39 -14.25
N VAL A 163 -1.67 0.41 -14.68
CA VAL A 163 -0.73 -0.31 -13.82
C VAL A 163 0.64 0.34 -13.92
N PHE A 164 1.26 0.64 -12.79
CA PHE A 164 2.64 1.08 -12.68
C PHE A 164 3.44 0.03 -11.93
N ASN A 165 4.61 -0.31 -12.44
CA ASN A 165 5.54 -1.23 -11.80
C ASN A 165 6.84 -0.53 -11.47
N PHE A 166 7.32 -0.74 -10.27
CA PHE A 166 8.61 -0.25 -9.83
C PHE A 166 9.72 -1.16 -10.35
N ASN A 167 10.58 -0.60 -11.20
CA ASN A 167 11.77 -1.27 -11.66
C ASN A 167 12.89 -1.10 -10.63
N ILE A 168 13.20 -2.18 -9.93
CA ILE A 168 14.20 -2.19 -8.83
C ILE A 168 15.59 -1.79 -9.32
N ARG A 169 15.95 -2.15 -10.56
CA ARG A 169 17.29 -1.88 -11.13
C ARG A 169 17.45 -0.41 -11.50
N SER A 170 16.46 0.16 -12.20
CA SER A 170 16.50 1.56 -12.62
C SER A 170 16.04 2.52 -11.53
N ARG A 171 15.41 2.01 -10.46
CA ARG A 171 14.76 2.77 -9.38
C ARG A 171 13.70 3.74 -9.88
N LYS A 172 12.96 3.36 -10.93
CA LYS A 172 11.93 4.18 -11.57
C LYS A 172 10.59 3.44 -11.64
N TRP A 173 9.52 4.21 -11.69
CA TRP A 173 8.19 3.69 -11.96
C TRP A 173 7.93 3.69 -13.47
N GLU A 174 7.57 2.52 -13.98
CA GLU A 174 7.27 2.31 -15.39
C GLU A 174 5.78 2.01 -15.53
N GLU A 175 5.13 2.69 -16.47
CA GLU A 175 3.75 2.38 -16.82
C GLU A 175 3.74 1.06 -17.60
N GLY A 176 2.89 0.16 -17.15
CA GLY A 176 2.65 -1.13 -17.76
C GLY A 176 1.31 -1.16 -18.49
N VAL A 177 0.49 -2.14 -18.14
CA VAL A 177 -0.80 -2.38 -18.79
C VAL A 177 -1.80 -1.28 -18.44
N VAL A 178 -2.53 -0.84 -19.47
CA VAL A 178 -3.74 -0.02 -19.33
C VAL A 178 -4.94 -0.91 -19.65
N VAL A 179 -5.89 -0.96 -18.73
CA VAL A 179 -7.13 -1.73 -18.87
C VAL A 179 -8.27 -0.74 -19.10
N ASP A 180 -8.91 -0.83 -20.25
CA ASP A 180 -10.11 -0.05 -20.55
C ASP A 180 -11.34 -0.72 -19.89
N LEU A 181 -12.11 0.09 -19.16
CA LEU A 181 -13.34 -0.27 -18.46
C LEU A 181 -14.47 0.61 -18.98
N PRO A 182 -15.02 0.31 -20.18
CA PRO A 182 -15.99 1.17 -20.82
C PRO A 182 -17.26 1.31 -19.98
N ASN A 183 -17.77 2.54 -19.88
CA ASN A 183 -18.96 2.90 -19.10
C ASN A 183 -18.79 2.74 -17.58
N SER A 184 -17.56 2.68 -17.06
CA SER A 184 -17.31 2.75 -15.62
C SER A 184 -17.30 4.19 -15.10
N TYR A 185 -17.07 5.18 -15.99
CA TYR A 185 -17.01 6.64 -15.81
C TYR A 185 -15.97 7.14 -14.82
N THR A 186 -16.03 6.68 -13.58
CA THR A 186 -15.13 7.03 -12.50
C THR A 186 -15.00 5.81 -11.59
N LEU A 187 -13.80 5.59 -11.10
CA LEU A 187 -13.49 4.47 -10.24
C LEU A 187 -13.32 5.03 -8.82
N PRO A 188 -14.33 4.93 -7.95
CA PRO A 188 -14.25 5.54 -6.61
C PRO A 188 -13.32 4.80 -5.66
N LEU A 189 -13.08 3.50 -5.88
CA LEU A 189 -12.33 2.69 -4.93
C LEU A 189 -11.61 1.53 -5.60
N LEU A 190 -10.34 1.36 -5.22
CA LEU A 190 -9.54 0.18 -5.51
C LEU A 190 -9.07 -0.43 -4.20
N ARG A 191 -9.08 -1.77 -4.11
CA ARG A 191 -8.51 -2.48 -2.97
C ARG A 191 -7.81 -3.75 -3.40
N TRP A 192 -6.54 -3.86 -3.04
CA TRP A 192 -5.82 -5.12 -3.14
C TRP A 192 -6.26 -6.06 -2.03
N LYS A 193 -6.35 -7.35 -2.35
CA LYS A 193 -6.33 -8.38 -1.33
C LYS A 193 -4.95 -8.40 -0.67
N ASP A 194 -4.89 -8.63 0.63
CA ASP A 194 -3.65 -8.54 1.42
C ASP A 194 -2.53 -9.49 0.98
N ASP A 195 -2.87 -10.59 0.30
CA ASP A 195 -1.89 -11.51 -0.28
C ASP A 195 -1.46 -11.12 -1.72
N GLY A 196 -1.97 -10.02 -2.26
CA GLY A 196 -1.60 -9.49 -3.57
C GLY A 196 -2.10 -10.31 -4.75
N SER A 197 -2.97 -11.30 -4.53
CA SER A 197 -3.48 -12.21 -5.58
C SER A 197 -4.64 -11.64 -6.38
N ARG A 198 -5.31 -10.61 -5.85
CA ARG A 198 -6.46 -9.99 -6.49
C ARG A 198 -6.53 -8.50 -6.23
N LEU A 199 -7.09 -7.79 -7.21
CA LEU A 199 -7.48 -6.40 -7.10
C LEU A 199 -8.98 -6.29 -7.32
N CYS A 200 -9.69 -5.65 -6.38
CA CYS A 200 -11.10 -5.32 -6.51
C CYS A 200 -11.25 -3.85 -6.87
N VAL A 201 -12.13 -3.56 -7.83
CA VAL A 201 -12.38 -2.24 -8.39
C VAL A 201 -13.88 -1.99 -8.33
N ALA A 202 -14.29 -0.89 -7.73
CA ALA A 202 -15.67 -0.42 -7.80
C ALA A 202 -15.82 0.60 -8.94
N THR A 203 -16.99 0.63 -9.58
CA THR A 203 -17.33 1.63 -10.60
C THR A 203 -18.43 2.57 -10.09
N LEU A 204 -18.53 3.75 -10.69
CA LEU A 204 -19.64 4.69 -10.41
C LEU A 204 -21.02 4.09 -10.72
N THR A 205 -21.08 3.17 -11.68
CA THR A 205 -22.30 2.47 -12.12
C THR A 205 -22.73 1.34 -11.17
N GLY A 206 -22.01 1.12 -10.07
CA GLY A 206 -22.35 0.12 -9.05
C GLY A 206 -21.81 -1.29 -9.34
N ALA A 207 -21.01 -1.46 -10.39
CA ALA A 207 -20.33 -2.73 -10.63
C ALA A 207 -19.12 -2.89 -9.69
N VAL A 208 -18.83 -4.15 -9.36
CA VAL A 208 -17.60 -4.54 -8.65
C VAL A 208 -16.88 -5.56 -9.51
N GLU A 209 -15.72 -5.17 -10.01
CA GLU A 209 -14.87 -6.01 -10.84
C GLU A 209 -13.69 -6.53 -10.01
N MET A 210 -13.32 -7.78 -10.27
CA MET A 210 -12.23 -8.45 -9.57
C MET A 210 -11.24 -9.00 -10.58
N PHE A 211 -9.99 -8.54 -10.48
CA PHE A 211 -8.89 -8.94 -11.35
C PHE A 211 -7.99 -9.91 -10.59
N ASP A 212 -7.71 -11.06 -11.19
CA ASP A 212 -6.62 -11.92 -10.73
C ASP A 212 -5.29 -11.28 -11.12
N THR A 213 -4.42 -11.10 -10.14
CA THR A 213 -3.14 -10.42 -10.33
C THR A 213 -2.02 -11.43 -10.26
N CYS A 214 -1.23 -11.49 -11.32
CA CYS A 214 -0.17 -12.48 -11.48
C CYS A 214 0.89 -11.93 -12.44
N MET A 215 2.13 -11.86 -11.97
CA MET A 215 3.28 -11.58 -12.83
C MET A 215 3.66 -12.81 -13.65
N ARG A 216 3.69 -13.98 -12.99
CA ARG A 216 4.08 -15.25 -13.62
C ARG A 216 3.40 -16.42 -12.94
N ARG A 217 2.86 -17.34 -13.74
CA ARG A 217 2.27 -18.59 -13.27
C ARG A 217 2.83 -19.77 -14.04
N TYR A 218 3.26 -20.81 -13.35
CA TYR A 218 3.63 -22.08 -13.99
C TYR A 218 3.46 -23.25 -13.03
N ARG A 219 3.44 -24.46 -13.59
CA ARG A 219 3.25 -25.70 -12.86
C ARG A 219 4.55 -26.48 -12.73
N VAL A 220 4.72 -27.17 -11.62
CA VAL A 220 5.90 -27.99 -11.30
C VAL A 220 5.47 -29.38 -10.83
N GLN A 221 6.42 -30.34 -10.83
CA GLN A 221 6.22 -31.72 -10.41
C GLN A 221 5.00 -32.37 -11.07
N ASN A 222 5.04 -32.53 -12.40
CA ASN A 222 3.96 -33.14 -13.20
C ASN A 222 2.57 -32.51 -12.95
N ASN A 223 2.52 -31.18 -12.87
CA ASN A 223 1.30 -30.41 -12.59
C ASN A 223 0.70 -30.61 -11.19
N ALA A 224 1.42 -31.21 -10.24
CA ALA A 224 0.96 -31.37 -8.87
C ALA A 224 0.90 -30.03 -8.11
N PHE A 225 1.77 -29.07 -8.45
CA PHE A 225 1.84 -27.75 -7.82
C PHE A 225 1.83 -26.62 -8.83
N GLU A 226 1.15 -25.54 -8.49
CA GLU A 226 1.12 -24.28 -9.23
C GLU A 226 1.81 -23.19 -8.41
N LEU A 227 2.78 -22.50 -9.05
CA LEU A 227 3.47 -21.35 -8.48
C LEU A 227 2.93 -20.10 -9.16
N THR A 228 2.32 -19.21 -8.39
CA THR A 228 1.82 -17.91 -8.85
C THR A 228 2.63 -16.80 -8.19
N TYR A 229 3.48 -16.14 -8.97
CA TYR A 229 4.22 -14.95 -8.57
C TYR A 229 3.29 -13.74 -8.64
N VAL A 230 2.97 -13.18 -7.48
CA VAL A 230 2.11 -11.98 -7.34
C VAL A 230 2.94 -10.70 -7.29
N CYS A 231 4.19 -10.79 -6.81
CA CYS A 231 5.21 -9.75 -6.91
C CYS A 231 6.61 -10.38 -6.85
N HIS A 232 7.67 -9.56 -7.00
CA HIS A 232 9.07 -10.02 -6.99
C HIS A 232 9.47 -10.74 -5.70
N ASN A 233 8.92 -10.35 -4.55
CA ASN A 233 9.26 -10.90 -3.23
C ASN A 233 8.17 -11.81 -2.64
N GLN A 234 7.17 -12.21 -3.44
CA GLN A 234 6.07 -13.04 -2.96
C GLN A 234 5.55 -14.03 -4.01
N VAL A 235 5.43 -15.28 -3.60
CA VAL A 235 4.93 -16.40 -4.40
C VAL A 235 3.84 -17.12 -3.63
N ILE A 236 2.75 -17.43 -4.33
CA ILE A 236 1.70 -18.31 -3.83
C ILE A 236 1.91 -19.68 -4.45
N VAL A 237 2.12 -20.70 -3.61
CA VAL A 237 2.25 -22.09 -4.05
C VAL A 237 0.97 -22.83 -3.69
N ARG A 238 0.30 -23.39 -4.69
CA ARG A 238 -0.94 -24.17 -4.52
C ARG A 238 -0.72 -25.61 -4.95
N ARG A 239 -1.16 -26.55 -4.11
CA ARG A 239 -1.25 -27.97 -4.46
C ARG A 239 -2.56 -28.21 -5.21
N MET A 240 -2.47 -28.84 -6.38
CA MET A 240 -3.62 -28.99 -7.28
C MET A 240 -4.61 -30.07 -6.84
N SER A 241 -4.14 -31.11 -6.13
CA SER A 241 -4.99 -32.23 -5.73
C SER A 241 -6.03 -31.87 -4.67
N ASN A 242 -5.70 -30.98 -3.74
CA ASN A 242 -6.55 -30.63 -2.60
C ASN A 242 -6.76 -29.11 -2.43
N GLY A 243 -6.15 -28.28 -3.28
CA GLY A 243 -6.28 -26.83 -3.24
C GLY A 243 -5.51 -26.14 -2.10
N THR A 244 -4.77 -26.88 -1.27
CA THR A 244 -3.97 -26.28 -0.18
C THR A 244 -2.97 -25.30 -0.76
N GLN A 245 -2.84 -24.14 -0.13
CA GLN A 245 -1.94 -23.08 -0.60
C GLN A 245 -1.11 -22.50 0.54
N LEU A 246 0.12 -22.11 0.22
CA LEU A 246 0.99 -21.36 1.10
C LEU A 246 1.55 -20.14 0.37
N VAL A 247 1.59 -19.01 1.07
CA VAL A 247 2.18 -17.77 0.58
C VAL A 247 3.59 -17.65 1.14
N LEU A 248 4.58 -17.66 0.25
CA LEU A 248 5.98 -17.39 0.57
C LEU A 248 6.23 -15.90 0.32
N ARG A 249 6.52 -15.13 1.38
CA ARG A 249 6.86 -13.70 1.28
C ARG A 249 8.20 -13.45 1.95
N SER A 250 9.13 -12.80 1.25
CA SER A 250 10.38 -12.37 1.87
C SER A 250 10.12 -11.19 2.81
N ALA A 251 10.33 -11.38 4.11
CA ALA A 251 10.19 -10.32 5.11
C ALA A 251 11.17 -9.15 4.87
N MET A 252 12.37 -9.47 4.35
CA MET A 252 13.42 -8.49 4.04
C MET A 252 13.23 -7.84 2.65
N GLY A 253 12.14 -8.15 1.96
CA GLY A 253 11.83 -7.59 0.65
C GLY A 253 12.70 -8.10 -0.51
N HIS A 254 13.53 -9.12 -0.28
CA HIS A 254 14.38 -9.68 -1.32
C HIS A 254 13.58 -10.44 -2.37
N GLU A 255 14.02 -10.34 -3.62
CA GLU A 255 13.40 -11.04 -4.74
C GLU A 255 13.53 -12.57 -4.57
N ILE A 256 12.43 -13.28 -4.80
CA ILE A 256 12.38 -14.74 -4.82
C ILE A 256 12.81 -15.20 -6.20
N THR A 257 14.04 -15.72 -6.30
CA THR A 257 14.63 -16.13 -7.58
C THR A 257 14.19 -17.52 -8.00
N LYS A 258 13.96 -18.42 -7.03
CA LYS A 258 13.61 -19.81 -7.28
C LYS A 258 12.82 -20.40 -6.13
N VAL A 259 11.90 -21.31 -6.43
CA VAL A 259 11.14 -22.08 -5.43
C VAL A 259 11.23 -23.58 -5.77
N HIS A 260 11.57 -24.37 -4.76
CA HIS A 260 11.61 -25.83 -4.83
C HIS A 260 10.57 -26.45 -3.92
N VAL A 261 9.87 -27.46 -4.43
CA VAL A 261 8.97 -28.31 -3.62
C VAL A 261 9.71 -29.60 -3.29
N GLN A 262 9.90 -29.88 -2.00
CA GLN A 262 10.61 -31.04 -1.49
C GLN A 262 9.63 -31.98 -0.76
N LYS A 263 9.71 -33.27 -1.07
CA LYS A 263 8.86 -34.32 -0.48
C LYS A 263 7.35 -33.97 -0.53
N GLU A 264 6.92 -33.30 -1.59
CA GLU A 264 5.53 -32.81 -1.78
C GLU A 264 4.93 -32.00 -0.62
N ARG A 265 5.77 -31.41 0.23
CA ARG A 265 5.34 -30.78 1.49
C ARG A 265 6.10 -29.50 1.76
N PHE A 266 7.43 -29.58 1.73
CA PHE A 266 8.29 -28.48 2.13
C PHE A 266 8.58 -27.58 0.92
N LEU A 267 8.43 -26.28 1.11
CA LEU A 267 8.73 -25.28 0.12
C LEU A 267 10.04 -24.60 0.51
N VAL A 268 10.99 -24.52 -0.43
CA VAL A 268 12.25 -23.81 -0.22
C VAL A 268 12.35 -22.73 -1.29
N ALA A 269 12.21 -21.48 -0.88
CA ALA A 269 12.39 -20.33 -1.75
C ALA A 269 13.77 -19.69 -1.52
N HIS A 270 14.46 -19.39 -2.62
CA HIS A 270 15.76 -18.77 -2.63
C HIS A 270 15.65 -17.27 -2.89
N THR A 271 16.37 -16.49 -2.11
CA THR A 271 16.62 -15.07 -2.37
C THR A 271 18.15 -14.83 -2.39
N PRO A 272 18.64 -13.67 -2.83
CA PRO A 272 20.08 -13.38 -2.85
C PRO A 272 20.77 -13.48 -1.48
N ALA A 273 20.05 -13.25 -0.37
CA ALA A 273 20.63 -13.15 0.97
C ALA A 273 20.00 -14.10 2.01
N SER A 274 18.92 -14.80 1.67
CA SER A 274 18.17 -15.65 2.61
C SER A 274 17.45 -16.81 1.91
N LEU A 275 17.05 -17.80 2.71
CA LEU A 275 16.13 -18.87 2.31
C LEU A 275 14.83 -18.70 3.08
N LEU A 276 13.70 -18.97 2.43
CA LEU A 276 12.40 -19.10 3.08
C LEU A 276 12.00 -20.56 3.04
N VAL A 277 11.61 -21.12 4.18
CA VAL A 277 11.21 -22.52 4.29
C VAL A 277 9.77 -22.60 4.77
N GLY A 278 8.89 -23.09 3.92
CA GLY A 278 7.48 -23.27 4.24
C GLY A 278 7.09 -24.73 4.37
N ASP A 279 6.08 -25.03 5.19
CA ASP A 279 5.45 -26.34 5.25
C ASP A 279 3.97 -26.22 4.84
N LEU A 280 3.60 -26.90 3.75
CA LEU A 280 2.24 -26.88 3.21
C LEU A 280 1.20 -27.52 4.14
N ILE A 281 1.60 -28.37 5.10
CA ILE A 281 0.65 -29.00 6.02
C ILE A 281 0.31 -28.06 7.18
N THR A 282 1.33 -27.46 7.81
CA THR A 282 1.12 -26.52 8.92
C THR A 282 0.75 -25.12 8.42
N CYS A 283 0.95 -24.85 7.13
CA CYS A 283 0.84 -23.54 6.51
C CYS A 283 1.72 -22.48 7.20
N GLN A 284 2.84 -22.90 7.79
CA GLN A 284 3.80 -22.02 8.46
C GLN A 284 5.01 -21.76 7.56
N LEU A 285 5.56 -20.55 7.71
CA LEU A 285 6.75 -20.07 7.01
C LEU A 285 7.83 -19.76 8.06
N SER A 286 9.04 -20.21 7.82
CA SER A 286 10.26 -19.91 8.58
C SER A 286 11.34 -19.29 7.70
#